data_AF-A0A2D6EWT8-F1
#
_entry.id   AF-A0A2D6EWT8-F1
#
_cell.length_a   1.000
_cell.length_b   1.000
_cell.length_c   1.000
_cell.angle_alpha   90.00
_cell.angle_beta   90.00
_cell.angle_gamma   90.00
#
_symmetry.space_group_name_H-M   'P 1'
#
loop_
_entity.id
_entity.type
_entity.pdbx_description
1 polymer ?
#
loop_
_entity_poly.entity_id
_entity_poly.type
_entity_poly.pdbx_seq_one_letter_code
_entity_poly.pdbx_strand_id
1 'polypeptide(L)'
;MRVVLDTNILFGFFWKRSGVRTLVEKNVLSLAAPKIALIELRRYKSAICKKANITPKQFLETLKRLPEKVFIVDEEEYAEFMEPAKRLCPDPDDVAFFALALAFDRPLWTNDRMLDHQSKLRVFHTTEMAEVVVELQQG
;
A
#
# COMPACT_ATOMS: atom_id res chain seq x y z
N MET A 1 -11.22 -7.71 -6.20
CA MET A 1 -9.80 -8.15 -6.09
C MET A 1 -9.19 -7.57 -4.82
N ARG A 2 -8.42 -8.36 -4.05
CA ARG A 2 -7.67 -7.85 -2.89
C ARG A 2 -6.23 -7.53 -3.29
N VAL A 3 -5.70 -6.38 -2.86
CA VAL A 3 -4.35 -5.88 -3.18
C VAL A 3 -3.69 -5.38 -1.91
N VAL A 4 -2.43 -5.74 -1.68
CA VAL A 4 -1.63 -5.23 -0.57
C VAL A 4 -0.94 -3.93 -1.00
N LEU A 5 -1.00 -2.90 -0.18
CA LEU A 5 -0.45 -1.58 -0.43
C LEU A 5 0.85 -1.39 0.34
N ASP A 6 1.88 -0.96 -0.38
CA ASP A 6 3.08 -0.36 0.18
C ASP A 6 2.78 1.04 0.77
N THR A 7 3.52 1.45 1.79
CA THR A 7 3.53 2.81 2.33
C THR A 7 3.79 3.87 1.26
N ASN A 8 4.65 3.61 0.28
CA ASN A 8 4.97 4.57 -0.78
C ASN A 8 3.71 4.93 -1.62
N ILE A 9 2.78 3.97 -1.79
CA ILE A 9 1.48 4.18 -2.41
C ILE A 9 0.60 4.97 -1.47
N LEU A 10 0.57 4.60 -0.18
CA LEU A 10 -0.24 5.30 0.83
C LEU A 10 0.14 6.79 0.98
N PHE A 11 1.37 7.20 0.68
CA PHE A 11 1.70 8.65 0.58
C PHE A 11 0.82 9.35 -0.47
N GLY A 12 0.57 8.65 -1.57
CA GLY A 12 -0.38 9.01 -2.62
C GLY A 12 -1.73 9.45 -2.08
N PHE A 13 -2.25 8.75 -1.08
CA PHE A 13 -3.57 9.01 -0.51
C PHE A 13 -3.70 10.42 0.10
N PHE A 14 -2.61 11.03 0.56
CA PHE A 14 -2.60 12.38 1.14
C PHE A 14 -2.56 13.50 0.10
N TRP A 15 -2.23 13.19 -1.15
CA TRP A 15 -2.19 14.17 -2.24
C TRP A 15 -3.58 14.36 -2.85
N LYS A 16 -4.11 15.59 -2.80
CA LYS A 16 -5.49 15.89 -3.21
C LYS A 16 -5.86 15.43 -4.63
N ARG A 17 -4.90 15.41 -5.56
CA ARG A 17 -5.07 15.09 -6.98
C ARG A 17 -4.23 13.90 -7.46
N SER A 18 -3.83 12.99 -6.57
CA SER A 18 -3.08 11.81 -7.00
C SER A 18 -4.00 10.76 -7.65
N GLY A 19 -3.44 10.02 -8.60
CA GLY A 19 -4.08 8.82 -9.15
C GLY A 19 -4.37 7.81 -8.04
N VAL A 20 -3.45 7.61 -7.10
CA VAL A 20 -3.66 6.71 -5.95
C VAL A 20 -4.90 7.08 -5.16
N ARG A 21 -5.04 8.35 -4.73
CA ARG A 21 -6.21 8.77 -3.96
C ARG A 21 -7.50 8.51 -4.72
N THR A 22 -7.51 8.79 -6.02
CA THR A 22 -8.66 8.52 -6.89
C THR A 22 -9.01 7.03 -6.95
N LEU A 23 -8.00 6.16 -7.11
CA LEU A 23 -8.19 4.70 -7.18
C LEU A 23 -8.66 4.12 -5.84
N VAL A 24 -8.10 4.60 -4.72
CA VAL A 24 -8.53 4.20 -3.36
C VAL A 24 -9.96 4.67 -3.08
N GLU A 25 -10.31 5.90 -3.44
CA GLU A 25 -11.65 6.46 -3.18
C GLU A 25 -12.76 5.82 -4.03
N LYS A 26 -12.44 5.24 -5.19
CA LYS A 26 -13.40 4.51 -6.05
C LYS A 26 -13.99 3.26 -5.38
N ASN A 27 -13.36 2.72 -4.32
CA ASN A 27 -13.84 1.52 -3.60
C ASN A 27 -14.06 0.27 -4.49
N VAL A 28 -13.41 0.17 -5.66
CA VAL A 28 -13.52 -0.99 -6.56
C VAL A 28 -12.59 -2.14 -6.10
N LEU A 29 -11.51 -1.79 -5.40
CA LEU A 29 -10.51 -2.73 -4.89
C LEU A 29 -10.74 -3.00 -3.40
N SER A 30 -10.48 -4.22 -2.97
CA SER A 30 -10.29 -4.52 -1.56
C SER A 30 -8.83 -4.27 -1.21
N LEU A 31 -8.55 -3.30 -0.34
CA LEU A 31 -7.19 -2.88 -0.07
C LEU A 31 -6.75 -3.35 1.31
N ALA A 32 -5.51 -3.81 1.44
CA ALA A 32 -4.91 -4.18 2.72
C ALA A 32 -3.51 -3.59 2.87
N ALA A 33 -3.07 -3.35 4.09
CA ALA A 33 -1.69 -2.94 4.38
C ALA A 33 -1.26 -3.45 5.76
N PRO A 34 0.02 -3.78 5.96
CA PRO A 34 0.51 -4.14 7.28
C PRO A 34 0.49 -2.92 8.20
N LYS A 35 0.30 -3.13 9.51
CA LYS A 35 0.21 -2.05 10.50
C LYS A 35 1.47 -1.17 10.56
N ILE A 36 2.64 -1.72 10.20
CA ILE A 36 3.88 -0.96 10.06
C ILE A 36 3.72 0.24 9.11
N ALA A 37 2.85 0.15 8.09
CA ALA A 37 2.58 1.26 7.18
C ALA A 37 2.06 2.50 7.92
N LEU A 38 1.24 2.31 8.97
CA LEU A 38 0.76 3.43 9.80
C LEU A 38 1.86 4.06 10.64
N ILE A 39 2.90 3.29 11.01
CA ILE A 39 4.07 3.78 11.75
C ILE A 39 4.93 4.61 10.79
N GLU A 40 5.17 4.12 9.58
CA GLU A 40 5.94 4.81 8.56
C GLU A 40 5.26 6.10 8.10
N LEU A 41 3.96 6.07 7.84
CA LEU A 41 3.18 7.29 7.54
C LEU A 41 3.38 8.37 8.61
N ARG A 42 3.38 7.99 9.90
CA ARG A 42 3.63 8.92 11.00
C ARG A 42 5.09 9.40 11.03
N ARG A 43 6.05 8.51 10.80
CA ARG A 43 7.49 8.85 10.70
C ARG A 43 7.73 9.89 9.60
N TYR A 44 7.09 9.73 8.44
CA TYR A 44 7.22 10.64 7.29
C TYR A 44 6.22 11.81 7.29
N LYS A 45 5.48 12.03 8.38
CA LYS A 45 4.44 13.07 8.49
C LYS A 45 4.89 14.43 7.95
N SER A 46 6.06 14.92 8.36
CA SER A 46 6.56 16.24 7.94
C SER A 46 6.80 16.33 6.43
N ALA A 47 7.36 15.28 5.83
CA ALA A 47 7.60 15.20 4.40
C ALA A 47 6.27 15.13 3.62
N ILE A 48 5.33 14.32 4.10
CA ILE A 48 3.98 14.20 3.53
C ILE A 48 3.25 15.55 3.60
N CYS A 49 3.25 16.22 4.75
CA CYS A 49 2.62 17.53 4.93
C CYS A 49 3.19 18.57 3.96
N LYS A 50 4.53 18.64 3.85
CA LYS A 50 5.23 19.54 2.93
C LYS A 50 4.84 19.27 1.47
N LYS A 51 4.92 18.01 1.04
CA LYS A 51 4.67 17.62 -0.36
C LYS A 51 3.19 17.75 -0.74
N ALA A 52 2.28 17.44 0.18
CA ALA A 52 0.84 17.55 -0.04
C ALA A 52 0.26 18.95 0.18
N ASN A 53 1.08 19.87 0.70
CA ASN A 53 0.63 21.19 1.13
C ASN A 53 -0.60 21.11 2.07
N ILE A 54 -0.47 20.27 3.10
CA ILE A 54 -1.51 20.06 4.13
C ILE A 54 -0.94 20.33 5.52
N THR A 55 -1.81 20.73 6.43
CA THR A 55 -1.44 20.94 7.83
C THR A 55 -1.27 19.61 8.58
N PRO A 56 -0.52 19.59 9.69
CA PRO A 56 -0.47 18.43 10.58
C PRO A 56 -1.84 17.93 11.05
N LYS A 57 -2.82 18.82 11.20
CA LYS A 57 -4.21 18.47 11.54
C LYS A 57 -4.90 17.73 10.40
N GLN A 58 -4.81 18.26 9.18
CA GLN A 58 -5.37 17.62 7.98
C GLN A 58 -4.73 16.25 7.70
N PHE A 59 -3.42 16.11 7.97
CA PHE A 59 -2.75 14.81 7.92
C PHE A 59 -3.38 13.82 8.89
N LEU A 60 -3.58 14.19 10.15
CA LEU A 60 -4.19 13.30 11.16
C LEU A 60 -5.63 12.95 10.82
N GLU A 61 -6.42 13.90 10.30
CA GLU A 61 -7.78 13.67 9.83
C GLU A 61 -7.81 12.67 8.65
N THR A 62 -6.88 12.81 7.70
CA THR A 62 -6.76 11.89 6.57
C THR A 62 -6.31 10.50 7.01
N LEU A 63 -5.32 10.42 7.92
CA LEU A 63 -4.82 9.17 8.47
C LEU A 63 -5.90 8.42 9.25
N LYS A 64 -6.76 9.12 10.00
CA LYS A 64 -7.89 8.51 10.73
C LYS A 64 -8.92 7.87 9.82
N ARG A 65 -9.06 8.35 8.59
CA ARG A 65 -9.98 7.83 7.57
C ARG A 65 -9.39 6.67 6.78
N LEU A 66 -8.08 6.45 6.85
CA LEU A 66 -7.42 5.41 6.08
C LEU A 66 -7.97 4.00 6.38
N PRO A 67 -8.23 3.61 7.64
CA PRO A 67 -8.84 2.30 7.95
C PRO A 67 -10.26 2.10 7.40
N GLU A 68 -10.96 3.16 7.00
CA GLU A 68 -12.26 3.06 6.31
C GLU A 68 -12.11 2.54 4.88
N LYS A 69 -10.89 2.60 4.32
CA LYS A 69 -10.56 2.29 2.93
C LYS A 69 -9.58 1.14 2.78
N VAL A 70 -8.71 0.95 3.76
CA VAL A 70 -7.63 -0.03 3.74
C VAL A 70 -7.72 -0.88 5.00
N PHE A 71 -7.80 -2.19 4.82
CA PHE A 71 -7.78 -3.15 5.91
C PHE A 71 -6.36 -3.23 6.49
N ILE A 72 -6.20 -2.73 7.72
CA ILE A 72 -4.91 -2.72 8.41
C ILE A 72 -4.74 -4.06 9.12
N VAL A 73 -3.64 -4.74 8.83
CA VAL A 73 -3.36 -6.11 9.31
C VAL A 73 -2.22 -6.07 10.32
N ASP A 74 -2.45 -6.68 11.48
CA ASP A 74 -1.45 -6.88 12.52
C ASP A 74 -0.41 -7.94 12.10
N GLU A 75 0.83 -7.84 12.58
CA GLU A 75 1.93 -8.71 12.14
C GLU A 75 1.69 -10.18 12.48
N GLU A 76 1.01 -10.43 13.59
CA GLU A 76 0.64 -11.73 14.08
C GLU A 76 -0.17 -12.55 13.06
N GLU A 77 -0.93 -11.89 12.18
CA GLU A 77 -1.76 -12.52 11.15
C GLU A 77 -0.96 -13.02 9.94
N TYR A 78 0.28 -12.57 9.77
CA TYR A 78 1.16 -12.97 8.66
C TYR A 78 2.57 -13.34 9.13
N ALA A 79 2.77 -13.54 10.44
CA ALA A 79 4.07 -13.81 11.04
C ALA A 79 4.76 -15.05 10.45
N GLU A 80 3.99 -16.10 10.11
CA GLU A 80 4.53 -17.32 9.49
C GLU A 80 5.16 -17.08 8.10
N PHE A 81 4.75 -16.00 7.43
CA PHE A 81 5.28 -15.60 6.12
C PHE A 81 6.48 -14.65 6.20
N MET A 82 6.83 -14.14 7.38
CA MET A 82 7.97 -13.24 7.56
C MET A 82 9.30 -13.88 7.18
N GLU A 83 9.54 -15.13 7.61
CA GLU A 83 10.78 -15.85 7.28
C GLU A 83 10.90 -16.19 5.78
N PRO A 84 9.85 -16.73 5.11
CA PRO A 84 9.81 -16.81 3.65
C PRO A 84 10.07 -15.46 2.96
N ALA A 85 9.42 -14.39 3.41
CA ALA A 85 9.57 -13.06 2.81
C ALA A 85 11.00 -12.54 2.91
N LYS A 86 11.68 -12.67 4.06
CA LYS A 86 13.10 -12.27 4.21
C LYS A 86 14.04 -12.94 3.21
N ARG A 87 13.72 -14.15 2.74
CA ARG A 87 14.54 -14.88 1.76
C ARG A 87 14.21 -14.53 0.31
N LEU A 88 12.99 -14.06 0.05
CA LEU A 88 12.44 -13.90 -1.30
C LEU A 88 12.31 -12.44 -1.71
N CYS A 89 12.10 -11.54 -0.75
CA CYS A 89 11.95 -10.12 -0.97
C CYS A 89 13.31 -9.52 -1.35
N PRO A 90 13.43 -8.84 -2.50
CA PRO A 90 14.68 -8.23 -2.92
C PRO A 90 15.01 -6.97 -2.10
N ASP A 91 14.01 -6.33 -1.48
CA ASP A 91 14.18 -5.16 -0.60
C ASP A 91 13.95 -5.55 0.88
N PRO A 92 14.96 -5.41 1.76
CA PRO A 92 14.82 -5.67 3.19
C PRO A 92 13.80 -4.78 3.91
N ASP A 93 13.58 -3.55 3.44
CA ASP A 93 12.66 -2.60 4.07
C ASP A 93 11.19 -2.95 3.75
N ASP A 94 10.94 -3.68 2.65
CA ASP A 94 9.60 -4.05 2.20
C ASP A 94 9.14 -5.46 2.63
N VAL A 95 9.95 -6.15 3.45
CA VAL A 95 9.70 -7.55 3.87
C VAL A 95 8.30 -7.73 4.47
N ALA A 96 7.82 -6.79 5.29
CA ALA A 96 6.51 -6.90 5.93
C ALA A 96 5.35 -6.83 4.91
N PHE A 97 5.49 -5.99 3.88
CA PHE A 97 4.50 -5.87 2.81
C PHE A 97 4.49 -7.11 1.93
N PHE A 98 5.69 -7.60 1.61
CA PHE A 98 5.87 -8.84 0.86
C PHE A 98 5.29 -10.05 1.61
N ALA A 99 5.55 -10.15 2.92
CA ALA A 99 5.02 -11.20 3.77
C ALA A 99 3.49 -11.20 3.81
N LEU A 100 2.87 -10.03 3.99
CA LEU A 100 1.41 -9.91 3.97
C LEU A 100 0.82 -10.30 2.60
N ALA A 101 1.46 -9.90 1.51
CA ALA A 101 1.03 -10.25 0.16
C ALA A 101 1.15 -11.75 -0.11
N LEU A 102 2.22 -12.41 0.37
CA LEU A 102 2.34 -13.86 0.36
C LEU A 102 1.23 -14.53 1.19
N ALA A 103 0.99 -14.05 2.41
CA ALA A 103 0.00 -14.61 3.32
C ALA A 103 -1.41 -14.61 2.74
N PHE A 104 -1.76 -13.55 2.01
CA PHE A 104 -3.07 -13.45 1.37
C PHE A 104 -3.14 -14.08 -0.02
N ASP A 105 -2.00 -14.50 -0.59
CA ASP A 105 -1.83 -14.85 -1.99
C ASP A 105 -2.42 -13.75 -2.90
N ARG A 106 -1.96 -12.51 -2.67
CA ARG A 106 -2.45 -11.31 -3.36
C ARG A 106 -1.33 -10.48 -3.96
N PRO A 107 -1.63 -9.73 -5.04
CA PRO A 107 -0.68 -8.81 -5.61
C PRO A 107 -0.28 -7.69 -4.65
N LEU A 108 0.95 -7.21 -4.84
CA LEU A 108 1.49 -6.05 -4.16
C LEU A 108 1.39 -4.83 -5.08
N TRP A 109 0.87 -3.72 -4.56
CA TRP A 109 0.89 -2.43 -5.22
C TRP A 109 1.97 -1.57 -4.58
N THR A 110 3.01 -1.30 -5.35
CA THR A 110 4.17 -0.46 -5.00
C THR A 110 4.63 0.29 -6.25
N ASN A 111 5.37 1.38 -6.07
CA ASN A 111 6.15 1.97 -7.18
C ASN A 111 7.66 1.74 -6.98
N ASP A 112 8.05 0.88 -6.04
CA ASP A 112 9.42 0.44 -5.90
C ASP A 112 9.74 -0.61 -6.96
N ARG A 113 10.71 -0.29 -7.81
CA ARG A 113 11.14 -1.18 -8.90
C ARG A 113 12.03 -2.32 -8.42
N MET A 114 12.59 -2.24 -7.21
CA MET A 114 13.37 -3.34 -6.64
C MET A 114 12.49 -4.59 -6.48
N LEU A 115 11.20 -4.41 -6.16
CA LEU A 115 10.22 -5.48 -6.02
C LEU A 115 9.82 -6.13 -7.35
N ASP A 116 10.24 -5.59 -8.49
CA ASP A 116 10.08 -6.24 -9.81
C ASP A 116 11.10 -7.38 -10.00
N HIS A 117 12.15 -7.46 -9.18
CA HIS A 117 13.23 -8.46 -9.31
C HIS A 117 12.93 -9.82 -8.67
N GLN A 118 11.67 -10.08 -8.30
CA GLN A 118 11.20 -11.36 -7.77
C GLN A 118 10.07 -11.92 -8.63
N SER A 119 9.78 -13.22 -8.49
CA SER A 119 8.80 -13.95 -9.31
C SER A 119 7.64 -14.56 -8.51
N LYS A 120 7.57 -14.30 -7.21
CA LYS A 120 6.60 -14.92 -6.29
C LYS A 120 5.28 -14.18 -6.22
N LEU A 121 5.32 -12.86 -6.33
CA LEU A 121 4.14 -12.00 -6.27
C LEU A 121 4.02 -11.20 -7.55
N ARG A 122 2.77 -11.04 -8.01
CA ARG A 122 2.46 -10.02 -9.00
C ARG A 122 2.62 -8.65 -8.36
N VAL A 123 3.44 -7.80 -8.96
CA VAL A 123 3.57 -6.40 -8.58
C VAL A 123 2.78 -5.56 -9.58
N PHE A 124 2.09 -4.55 -9.07
CA PHE A 124 1.48 -3.51 -9.88
C PHE A 124 2.04 -2.16 -9.52
N HIS A 125 2.41 -1.40 -10.54
CA HIS A 125 2.68 0.03 -10.43
C HIS A 125 1.38 0.82 -10.51
N THR A 126 1.37 2.08 -10.05
CA THR A 126 0.14 2.91 -10.04
C THR A 126 -0.50 3.07 -11.42
N THR A 127 0.30 3.08 -12.49
CA THR A 127 -0.21 3.15 -13.87
C THR A 127 -0.99 1.89 -14.25
N GLU A 128 -0.46 0.71 -13.94
CA GLU A 128 -1.11 -0.57 -14.23
C GLU A 128 -2.35 -0.77 -13.35
N MET A 129 -2.32 -0.31 -12.09
CA MET A 129 -3.49 -0.36 -11.22
C MET A 129 -4.66 0.48 -11.75
N ALA A 130 -4.38 1.57 -12.47
CA ALA A 130 -5.44 2.36 -13.09
C ALA A 130 -6.17 1.56 -14.18
N GLU A 131 -5.43 0.80 -14.99
CA GLU A 131 -5.97 -0.06 -16.03
C GLU A 131 -6.82 -1.19 -15.42
N VAL A 132 -6.30 -1.87 -14.39
CA VAL A 132 -7.04 -2.91 -13.65
C VAL A 132 -8.36 -2.39 -13.11
N VAL A 133 -8.39 -1.18 -12.54
CA VAL A 133 -9.64 -0.59 -12.05
C VAL A 133 -10.61 -0.29 -13.18
N VAL A 134 -10.14 0.18 -14.34
CA VAL A 134 -11.02 0.42 -15.50
C VAL A 134 -11.66 -0.88 -15.97
N GLU A 135 -10.89 -1.97 -16.08
CA GLU A 135 -11.40 -3.29 -16.46
C GLU A 135 -12.45 -3.82 -15.48
N LEU A 136 -12.18 -3.71 -14.17
CA LEU A 136 -13.11 -4.15 -13.11
C LEU A 136 -14.41 -3.34 -13.05
N GLN A 137 -14.46 -2.14 -13.64
CA GLN A 137 -15.69 -1.33 -13.72
C GLN A 137 -16.52 -1.64 -14.96
N GLN A 138 -15.97 -2.34 -15.95
CA GLN A 138 -16.63 -2.66 -17.22
C GLN A 138 -17.21 -4.09 -17.26
N GLY A 139 -16.83 -4.96 -16.32
CA GLY A 139 -17.39 -6.30 -16.13
C GLY A 139 -18.46 -6.33 -15.05
#